data_AF-A0A4Q2K9H0-F1
#
_entry.id   AF-A0A4Q2K9H0-F1
#
_cell.length_a   1.000
_cell.length_b   1.000
_cell.length_c   1.000
_cell.angle_alpha   90.00
_cell.angle_beta   90.00
_cell.angle_gamma   90.00
#
_symmetry.space_group_name_H-M   'P 1'
#
loop_
_entity.id
_entity.type
_entity.pdbx_description
1 polymer ?
#
loop_
_entity_poly.entity_id
_entity_poly.type
_entity_poly.pdbx_seq_one_letter_code
_entity_poly.pdbx_strand_id
1 'polypeptide(L)'
;MRFHKNMALLALEQSAGMAALYAAYFVGLYFPRWLNITLAVLLGACAFIGCLVCSEKGREDGLFLFPVIFSLAAGLSVAAYFCRVGNNFFGNYPILLFCLGAILLNGAFLFADWGNGKAFIVQNVLSSLVGLCVLAFAVYCFCNWNASSHALMFREGAFAMLFLFIVMAGEGLYLWTGGDFRHKMNLSFCAAFFVVLFVVLLIITEGDAADALDGFVPEGVGKNKLNKYR
;
A
#
# COMPACT_ATOMS: atom_id res chain seq x y z
N MET A 1 1.92 -11.75 -28.80
CA MET A 1 1.25 -12.61 -27.80
C MET A 1 1.92 -12.65 -26.43
N ARG A 2 3.24 -12.91 -26.29
CA ARG A 2 3.92 -13.01 -24.97
C ARG A 2 3.85 -11.71 -24.13
N PHE A 3 3.98 -10.56 -24.78
CA PHE A 3 3.89 -9.24 -24.13
C PHE A 3 2.52 -8.96 -23.51
N HIS A 4 1.43 -9.20 -24.25
CA HIS A 4 0.07 -8.97 -23.77
C HIS A 4 -0.32 -9.90 -22.61
N LYS A 5 0.19 -11.15 -22.62
CA LYS A 5 -0.01 -12.09 -21.51
C LYS A 5 0.64 -11.59 -20.21
N ASN A 6 1.83 -11.02 -20.29
CA ASN A 6 2.52 -10.48 -19.13
C ASN A 6 1.83 -9.22 -18.57
N MET A 7 1.27 -8.37 -19.45
CA MET A 7 0.48 -7.21 -19.03
C MET A 7 -0.86 -7.59 -18.37
N ALA A 8 -1.49 -8.68 -18.81
CA ALA A 8 -2.70 -9.20 -18.17
C ALA A 8 -2.43 -9.76 -16.78
N LEU A 9 -1.34 -10.52 -16.63
CA LEU A 9 -0.90 -11.03 -15.34
C LEU A 9 -0.56 -9.90 -14.38
N LEU A 10 0.03 -8.82 -14.89
CA LEU A 10 0.31 -7.61 -14.12
C LEU A 10 -0.91 -6.96 -13.49
N ALA A 11 -1.87 -6.61 -14.33
CA ALA A 11 -3.12 -6.00 -13.87
C ALA A 11 -3.86 -6.92 -12.88
N LEU A 12 -3.77 -8.23 -13.10
CA LEU A 12 -4.33 -9.23 -12.20
C LEU A 12 -3.60 -9.29 -10.85
N GLU A 13 -2.27 -9.27 -10.84
CA GLU A 13 -1.45 -9.24 -9.61
C GLU A 13 -1.70 -7.97 -8.80
N GLN A 14 -1.80 -6.81 -9.45
CA GLN A 14 -2.15 -5.55 -8.79
C GLN A 14 -3.56 -5.60 -8.19
N SER A 15 -4.53 -6.09 -8.95
CA SER A 15 -5.93 -6.21 -8.50
C SER A 15 -6.05 -7.20 -7.35
N ALA A 16 -5.41 -8.37 -7.46
CA ALA A 16 -5.38 -9.39 -6.42
C ALA A 16 -4.65 -8.90 -5.17
N GLY A 17 -3.53 -8.20 -5.34
CA GLY A 17 -2.79 -7.57 -4.25
C GLY A 17 -3.63 -6.50 -3.53
N MET A 18 -4.34 -5.64 -4.26
CA MET A 18 -5.21 -4.64 -3.64
C MET A 18 -6.39 -5.28 -2.91
N ALA A 19 -7.02 -6.29 -3.51
CA ALA A 19 -8.10 -7.05 -2.89
C ALA A 19 -7.61 -7.77 -1.62
N ALA A 20 -6.44 -8.38 -1.66
CA ALA A 20 -5.82 -9.03 -0.51
C ALA A 20 -5.50 -8.05 0.62
N LEU A 21 -4.95 -6.87 0.29
CA LEU A 21 -4.73 -5.81 1.27
C LEU A 21 -6.02 -5.43 1.98
N TYR A 22 -7.10 -5.16 1.23
CA TYR A 22 -8.40 -4.82 1.83
C TYR A 22 -9.02 -5.96 2.62
N ALA A 23 -8.90 -7.20 2.15
CA ALA A 23 -9.42 -8.38 2.86
C ALA A 23 -8.68 -8.58 4.19
N ALA A 24 -7.35 -8.49 4.19
CA ALA A 24 -6.54 -8.58 5.40
C ALA A 24 -6.79 -7.40 6.35
N TYR A 25 -6.93 -6.19 5.82
CA TYR A 25 -7.34 -5.03 6.59
C TYR A 25 -8.66 -5.30 7.31
N PHE A 26 -9.69 -5.77 6.57
CA PHE A 26 -11.02 -6.06 7.11
C PHE A 26 -10.99 -7.14 8.20
N VAL A 27 -10.37 -8.28 7.92
CA VAL A 27 -10.27 -9.38 8.89
C VAL A 27 -9.45 -8.94 10.11
N GLY A 28 -8.37 -8.17 9.89
CA GLY A 28 -7.51 -7.66 10.94
C GLY A 28 -8.21 -6.75 11.94
N LEU A 29 -9.26 -6.02 11.54
CA LEU A 29 -10.03 -5.17 12.46
C LEU A 29 -10.69 -5.96 13.61
N TYR A 30 -10.89 -7.27 13.45
CA TYR A 30 -11.44 -8.15 14.49
C TYR A 30 -10.38 -8.68 15.47
N PHE A 31 -9.11 -8.39 15.24
CA PHE A 31 -7.99 -8.84 16.06
C PHE A 31 -7.38 -7.72 16.90
N PRO A 32 -6.70 -8.06 18.02
CA PRO A 32 -5.88 -7.09 18.75
C PRO A 32 -4.75 -6.53 17.88
N ARG A 33 -4.45 -5.24 18.05
CA ARG A 33 -3.37 -4.53 17.34
C ARG A 33 -2.04 -5.30 17.30
N TRP A 34 -1.58 -5.81 18.44
CA TRP A 34 -0.29 -6.52 18.52
C TRP A 34 -0.32 -7.88 17.81
N LEU A 35 -1.48 -8.52 17.75
CA LEU A 35 -1.65 -9.75 16.95
C LEU A 35 -1.53 -9.43 15.46
N ASN A 36 -2.16 -8.34 14.99
CA ASN A 36 -2.04 -7.90 13.60
C ASN A 36 -0.59 -7.58 13.21
N ILE A 37 0.16 -6.87 14.06
CA ILE A 37 1.58 -6.58 13.83
C ILE A 37 2.39 -7.89 13.76
N THR A 38 2.16 -8.80 14.69
CA THR A 38 2.89 -10.09 14.73
C THR A 38 2.62 -10.90 13.46
N LEU A 39 1.35 -11.02 13.05
CA LEU A 39 0.98 -11.72 11.82
C LEU A 39 1.52 -11.03 10.57
N ALA A 40 1.51 -9.69 10.52
CA ALA A 40 2.09 -8.93 9.42
C ALA A 40 3.60 -9.19 9.29
N VAL A 41 4.34 -9.14 10.39
CA VAL A 41 5.79 -9.42 10.41
C VAL A 41 6.08 -10.86 10.01
N LEU A 42 5.32 -11.84 10.53
CA LEU A 42 5.49 -13.24 10.17
C LEU A 42 5.24 -13.50 8.69
N LEU A 43 4.11 -13.01 8.15
CA LEU A 43 3.77 -13.17 6.73
C LEU A 43 4.78 -12.45 5.82
N GLY A 44 5.16 -11.23 6.18
CA GLY A 44 6.16 -10.45 5.45
C GLY A 44 7.53 -11.11 5.44
N ALA A 45 7.99 -11.64 6.58
CA ALA A 45 9.26 -12.36 6.68
C ALA A 45 9.23 -13.68 5.88
N CYS A 46 8.16 -14.46 5.99
CA CYS A 46 7.98 -15.68 5.21
C CYS A 46 7.97 -15.39 3.69
N ALA A 47 7.26 -14.36 3.25
CA ALA A 47 7.24 -13.95 1.85
C ALA A 47 8.59 -13.45 1.38
N PHE A 48 9.32 -12.68 2.20
CA PHE A 48 10.65 -12.20 1.88
C PHE A 48 11.66 -13.33 1.72
N ILE A 49 11.72 -14.25 2.68
CA ILE A 49 12.58 -15.44 2.60
C ILE A 49 12.20 -16.28 1.38
N GLY A 50 10.90 -16.48 1.16
CA GLY A 50 10.38 -17.19 -0.01
C GLY A 50 10.80 -16.53 -1.33
N CYS A 51 10.72 -15.20 -1.43
CA CYS A 51 11.20 -14.44 -2.58
C CYS A 51 12.70 -14.66 -2.83
N LEU A 52 13.53 -14.62 -1.79
CA LEU A 52 14.97 -14.85 -1.91
C LEU A 52 15.30 -16.27 -2.38
N VAL A 53 14.61 -17.28 -1.83
CA VAL A 53 14.82 -18.69 -2.19
C VAL A 53 14.29 -19.00 -3.60
N CYS A 54 13.10 -18.49 -3.96
CA CYS A 54 12.51 -18.71 -5.29
C CYS A 54 13.17 -17.87 -6.39
N SER A 55 13.96 -16.86 -6.04
CA SER A 55 14.78 -16.08 -6.98
C SER A 55 15.87 -16.92 -7.66
N GLU A 56 16.18 -18.11 -7.16
CA GLU A 56 17.12 -19.04 -7.80
C GLU A 56 16.45 -19.81 -8.96
N LYS A 57 16.54 -19.24 -10.18
CA LYS A 57 16.49 -19.81 -11.56
C LYS A 57 15.63 -21.06 -11.94
N GLY A 58 14.81 -21.64 -11.08
CA GLY A 58 14.12 -22.92 -11.37
C GLY A 58 12.70 -23.07 -10.81
N ARG A 59 12.14 -22.05 -10.14
CA ARG A 59 10.81 -22.12 -9.50
C ARG A 59 9.96 -20.89 -9.78
N GLU A 60 9.78 -20.59 -11.08
CA GLU A 60 9.03 -19.43 -11.56
C GLU A 60 7.56 -19.39 -11.08
N ASP A 61 6.94 -20.55 -10.80
CA ASP A 61 5.54 -20.65 -10.41
C ASP A 61 5.27 -20.14 -8.98
N GLY A 62 6.26 -20.16 -8.10
CA GLY A 62 6.13 -19.65 -6.73
C GLY A 62 6.10 -18.13 -6.63
N LEU A 63 6.60 -17.43 -7.66
CA LEU A 63 6.73 -15.97 -7.66
C LEU A 63 5.39 -15.23 -7.68
N PHE A 64 4.31 -15.88 -8.12
CA PHE A 64 2.96 -15.28 -8.20
C PHE A 64 2.29 -15.10 -6.84
N LEU A 65 2.69 -15.88 -5.83
CA LEU A 65 2.03 -15.87 -4.52
C LEU A 65 2.55 -14.75 -3.62
N PHE A 66 3.83 -14.37 -3.77
CA PHE A 66 4.45 -13.39 -2.88
C PHE A 66 3.81 -12.00 -2.91
N PRO A 67 3.41 -11.44 -4.07
CA PRO A 67 2.64 -10.19 -4.11
C PRO A 67 1.42 -10.20 -3.19
N VAL A 68 0.65 -11.30 -3.25
CA VAL A 68 -0.56 -11.47 -2.44
C VAL A 68 -0.20 -11.54 -0.96
N ILE A 69 0.85 -12.28 -0.58
CA ILE A 69 1.27 -12.39 0.84
C ILE A 69 1.77 -11.05 1.37
N PHE A 70 2.57 -10.30 0.61
CA PHE A 70 3.00 -8.95 1.01
C PHE A 70 1.82 -8.00 1.15
N SER A 71 0.84 -8.07 0.26
CA SER A 71 -0.41 -7.32 0.38
C SER A 71 -1.21 -7.68 1.63
N LEU A 72 -1.34 -8.97 1.95
CA LEU A 72 -2.00 -9.40 3.20
C LEU A 72 -1.27 -8.84 4.43
N ALA A 73 0.07 -8.92 4.44
CA ALA A 73 0.89 -8.39 5.52
C ALA A 73 0.76 -6.86 5.65
N ALA A 74 0.72 -6.13 4.54
CA ALA A 74 0.47 -4.69 4.52
C ALA A 74 -0.93 -4.36 5.05
N GLY A 75 -1.96 -5.12 4.64
CA GLY A 75 -3.33 -4.96 5.13
C GLY A 75 -3.46 -5.17 6.63
N LEU A 76 -2.81 -6.19 7.19
CA LEU A 76 -2.76 -6.41 8.64
C LEU A 76 -2.00 -5.28 9.36
N SER A 77 -0.93 -4.75 8.77
CA SER A 77 -0.22 -3.58 9.32
C SER A 77 -1.14 -2.37 9.40
N VAL A 78 -1.89 -2.09 8.34
CA VAL A 78 -2.89 -1.01 8.34
C VAL A 78 -4.01 -1.27 9.35
N ALA A 79 -4.50 -2.51 9.47
CA ALA A 79 -5.49 -2.88 10.47
C ALA A 79 -5.01 -2.58 11.90
N ALA A 80 -3.75 -2.88 12.21
CA ALA A 80 -3.15 -2.61 13.51
C ALA A 80 -3.27 -1.14 13.93
N TYR A 81 -3.12 -0.21 13.00
CA TYR A 81 -3.32 1.21 13.24
C TYR A 81 -4.81 1.53 13.54
N PHE A 82 -5.73 1.04 12.70
CA PHE A 82 -7.15 1.33 12.83
C PHE A 82 -7.84 0.64 14.01
N CYS A 83 -7.27 -0.43 14.57
CA CYS A 83 -7.73 -1.04 15.82
C CYS A 83 -7.82 -0.04 16.99
N ARG A 84 -6.96 0.99 17.03
CA ARG A 84 -6.95 2.03 18.10
C ARG A 84 -7.77 3.27 17.73
N VAL A 85 -7.84 3.57 16.43
CA VAL A 85 -8.33 4.85 15.90
C VAL A 85 -9.82 4.80 15.54
N GLY A 86 -10.41 3.62 15.40
CA GLY A 86 -11.78 3.41 14.93
C GLY A 86 -11.85 3.21 13.40
N ASN A 87 -12.89 2.55 12.92
CA ASN A 87 -13.07 2.21 11.50
C ASN A 87 -14.15 3.07 10.82
N ASN A 88 -14.13 3.15 9.48
CA ASN A 88 -15.22 3.77 8.72
C ASN A 88 -15.46 3.08 7.37
N PHE A 89 -15.21 1.77 7.31
CA PHE A 89 -15.07 1.01 6.06
C PHE A 89 -16.22 1.19 5.04
N PHE A 90 -17.48 1.25 5.47
CA PHE A 90 -18.63 1.45 4.57
C PHE A 90 -18.68 2.84 3.92
N GLY A 91 -17.96 3.83 4.45
CA GLY A 91 -17.84 5.17 3.87
C GLY A 91 -16.75 5.31 2.79
N ASN A 92 -15.88 4.31 2.61
CA ASN A 92 -14.64 4.45 1.85
C ASN A 92 -14.65 3.76 0.48
N TYR A 93 -15.82 3.40 -0.04
CA TYR A 93 -15.99 2.95 -1.43
C TYR A 93 -15.35 3.88 -2.48
N PRO A 94 -15.24 5.22 -2.31
CA PRO A 94 -14.57 6.08 -3.29
C PRO A 94 -13.07 5.79 -3.41
N ILE A 95 -12.41 5.44 -2.31
CA ILE A 95 -10.97 5.09 -2.29
C ILE A 95 -10.77 3.79 -3.08
N LEU A 96 -11.63 2.81 -2.83
CA LEU A 96 -11.56 1.50 -3.48
C LEU A 96 -11.84 1.62 -4.99
N LEU A 97 -12.83 2.44 -5.38
CA LEU A 97 -13.10 2.76 -6.79
C LEU A 97 -11.94 3.51 -7.44
N PHE A 98 -11.29 4.43 -6.73
CA PHE A 98 -10.12 5.13 -7.24
C PHE A 98 -8.95 4.18 -7.48
N CYS A 99 -8.63 3.31 -6.50
CA CYS A 99 -7.56 2.32 -6.67
C CYS A 99 -7.83 1.39 -7.85
N LEU A 100 -9.06 0.87 -7.96
CA LEU A 100 -9.46 0.02 -9.09
C LEU A 100 -9.38 0.80 -10.42
N GLY A 101 -9.86 2.04 -10.44
CA GLY A 101 -9.79 2.91 -11.61
C GLY A 101 -8.35 3.18 -12.05
N ALA A 102 -7.43 3.43 -11.12
CA ALA A 102 -6.02 3.65 -11.40
C ALA A 102 -5.36 2.39 -11.97
N ILE A 103 -5.64 1.21 -11.40
CA ILE A 103 -5.14 -0.08 -11.90
C ILE A 103 -5.65 -0.35 -13.31
N LEU A 104 -6.97 -0.19 -13.55
CA LEU A 104 -7.58 -0.44 -14.85
C LEU A 104 -7.10 0.57 -15.91
N LEU A 105 -6.96 1.85 -15.56
CA LEU A 105 -6.46 2.88 -16.45
C LEU A 105 -4.99 2.62 -16.82
N ASN A 106 -4.16 2.29 -15.83
CA ASN A 106 -2.76 1.94 -16.05
C ASN A 106 -2.65 0.70 -16.95
N GLY A 107 -3.40 -0.35 -16.64
CA GLY A 107 -3.51 -1.55 -17.49
C GLY A 107 -3.92 -1.20 -18.92
N ALA A 108 -4.96 -0.38 -19.11
CA ALA A 108 -5.44 0.03 -20.43
C ALA A 108 -4.35 0.75 -21.25
N PHE A 109 -3.57 1.63 -20.61
CA PHE A 109 -2.44 2.28 -21.29
C PHE A 109 -1.35 1.28 -21.71
N LEU A 110 -1.10 0.26 -20.90
CA LEU A 110 -0.12 -0.80 -21.20
C LEU A 110 -0.60 -1.79 -22.26
N PHE A 111 -1.91 -1.94 -22.44
CA PHE A 111 -2.52 -2.82 -23.44
C PHE A 111 -2.70 -2.18 -24.81
N ALA A 112 -2.71 -0.85 -24.90
CA ALA A 112 -2.99 -0.15 -26.13
C ALA A 112 -1.81 -0.28 -27.11
N ASP A 113 -1.64 -1.39 -27.83
CA ASP A 113 -0.56 -1.51 -28.82
C ASP A 113 -0.80 -0.57 -30.00
N TRP A 114 -0.01 0.50 -30.08
CA TRP A 114 -0.10 1.52 -31.13
C TRP A 114 0.91 1.26 -32.27
N GLY A 115 1.60 0.11 -32.26
CA GLY A 115 2.38 -0.39 -33.40
C GLY A 115 3.61 0.42 -33.79
N ASN A 116 4.04 1.40 -33.00
CA ASN A 116 5.20 2.26 -33.30
C ASN A 116 5.98 2.61 -32.01
N GLY A 117 7.31 2.67 -32.09
CA GLY A 117 8.19 2.96 -30.95
C GLY A 117 7.96 4.33 -30.29
N LYS A 118 7.45 5.32 -31.04
CA LYS A 118 7.02 6.61 -30.45
C LYS A 118 5.82 6.45 -29.52
N ALA A 119 4.92 5.53 -29.82
CA ALA A 119 3.74 5.29 -29.00
C ALA A 119 4.07 4.53 -27.71
N PHE A 120 5.10 3.67 -27.74
CA PHE A 120 5.64 3.03 -26.53
C PHE A 120 6.12 4.06 -25.50
N ILE A 121 6.82 5.13 -25.94
CA ILE A 121 7.24 6.22 -25.05
C ILE A 121 6.03 6.95 -24.46
N VAL A 122 5.02 7.25 -25.30
CA VAL A 122 3.80 7.94 -24.85
C VAL A 122 3.06 7.11 -23.78
N GLN A 123 2.96 5.79 -23.96
CA GLN A 123 2.33 4.89 -22.97
C GLN A 123 3.07 4.89 -21.64
N ASN A 124 4.40 4.78 -21.66
CA ASN A 124 5.21 4.80 -20.45
C ASN A 124 5.11 6.13 -19.71
N VAL A 125 5.07 7.25 -20.44
CA VAL A 125 4.84 8.58 -19.87
C VAL A 125 3.45 8.66 -19.23
N LEU A 126 2.40 8.20 -19.93
CA LEU A 126 1.03 8.20 -19.39
C LEU A 126 0.91 7.32 -18.14
N SER A 127 1.47 6.11 -18.16
CA SER A 127 1.52 5.21 -17.00
C SER A 127 2.25 5.85 -15.81
N SER A 128 3.39 6.50 -16.07
CA SER A 128 4.14 7.23 -15.04
C SER A 128 3.35 8.40 -14.46
N LEU A 129 2.58 9.11 -15.30
CA LEU A 129 1.69 10.19 -14.85
C LEU A 129 0.57 9.66 -13.96
N VAL A 130 -0.03 8.50 -14.26
CA VAL A 130 -1.02 7.87 -13.37
C VAL A 130 -0.39 7.56 -12.01
N GLY A 131 0.82 6.99 -11.99
CA GLY A 131 1.57 6.75 -10.75
C GLY A 131 1.80 8.04 -9.95
N LEU A 132 2.20 9.12 -10.61
CA LEU A 132 2.36 10.43 -9.95
C LEU A 132 1.05 10.99 -9.41
N CYS A 133 -0.07 10.80 -10.12
CA CYS A 133 -1.40 11.18 -9.60
C CYS A 133 -1.77 10.39 -8.34
N VAL A 134 -1.49 9.09 -8.31
CA VAL A 134 -1.71 8.25 -7.11
C VAL A 134 -0.85 8.75 -5.94
N LEU A 135 0.43 9.06 -6.18
CA LEU A 135 1.31 9.64 -5.16
C LEU A 135 0.81 10.99 -4.66
N ALA A 136 0.40 11.89 -5.56
CA ALA A 136 -0.14 13.19 -5.19
C ALA A 136 -1.38 13.05 -4.31
N PHE A 137 -2.24 12.06 -4.60
CA PHE A 137 -3.41 11.75 -3.77
C PHE A 137 -3.01 11.19 -2.40
N ALA A 138 -1.99 10.32 -2.33
CA ALA A 138 -1.44 9.84 -1.07
C ALA A 138 -0.94 11.00 -0.20
N VAL A 139 -0.16 11.92 -0.79
CA VAL A 139 0.34 13.12 -0.11
C VAL A 139 -0.80 14.02 0.35
N TYR A 140 -1.79 14.26 -0.50
CA TYR A 140 -3.00 15.02 -0.13
C TYR A 140 -3.72 14.41 1.08
N CYS A 141 -3.86 13.08 1.11
CA CYS A 141 -4.43 12.35 2.24
C CYS A 141 -3.57 12.48 3.51
N PHE A 142 -2.24 12.41 3.42
CA PHE A 142 -1.34 12.67 4.55
C PHE A 142 -1.42 14.10 5.07
N CYS A 143 -1.52 15.10 4.19
CA CYS A 143 -1.68 16.50 4.60
C CYS A 143 -3.01 16.75 5.32
N ASN A 144 -4.06 16.01 4.97
CA ASN A 144 -5.40 16.12 5.58
C ASN A 144 -5.69 15.04 6.63
N TRP A 145 -4.65 14.39 7.15
CA TRP A 145 -4.72 13.24 8.06
C TRP A 145 -5.56 13.48 9.33
N ASN A 146 -5.62 14.72 9.81
CA ASN A 146 -6.35 15.15 11.00
C ASN A 146 -7.55 16.07 10.68
N ALA A 147 -8.05 16.07 9.44
CA ALA A 147 -9.21 16.88 9.07
C ALA A 147 -10.42 16.55 9.95
N SER A 148 -11.10 17.58 10.48
CA SER A 148 -12.21 17.42 11.41
C SER A 148 -13.41 16.68 10.81
N SER A 149 -13.65 16.86 9.52
CA SER A 149 -14.53 16.01 8.71
C SER A 149 -13.69 15.00 7.92
N HIS A 150 -14.12 13.73 7.91
CA HIS A 150 -13.51 12.66 7.11
C HIS A 150 -12.07 12.22 7.47
N ALA A 151 -11.56 12.48 8.67
CA ALA A 151 -10.22 12.02 9.13
C ALA A 151 -9.93 10.54 8.79
N LEU A 152 -10.89 9.65 9.03
CA LEU A 152 -10.74 8.21 8.77
C LEU A 152 -10.58 7.89 7.28
N MET A 153 -11.30 8.59 6.41
CA MET A 153 -11.18 8.46 4.96
C MET A 153 -9.78 8.90 4.49
N PHE A 154 -9.27 10.03 5.00
CA PHE A 154 -7.93 10.50 4.63
C PHE A 154 -6.83 9.55 5.12
N ARG A 155 -6.98 8.98 6.32
CA ARG A 155 -6.03 7.99 6.84
C ARG A 155 -5.99 6.72 6.00
N GLU A 156 -7.15 6.17 5.66
CA GLU A 156 -7.24 4.99 4.81
C GLU A 156 -6.70 5.27 3.41
N GLY A 157 -7.04 6.44 2.84
CA GLY A 157 -6.57 6.87 1.54
C GLY A 157 -5.05 7.05 1.49
N ALA A 158 -4.44 7.59 2.55
CA ALA A 158 -3.00 7.76 2.65
C ALA A 158 -2.26 6.42 2.53
N PHE A 159 -2.68 5.41 3.30
CA PHE A 159 -2.05 4.09 3.24
C PHE A 159 -2.33 3.33 1.95
N ALA A 160 -3.59 3.32 1.49
CA ALA A 160 -3.98 2.61 0.27
C ALA A 160 -3.28 3.18 -0.98
N MET A 161 -3.24 4.51 -1.10
CA MET A 161 -2.59 5.16 -2.24
C MET A 161 -1.07 5.06 -2.17
N LEU A 162 -0.46 5.14 -0.97
CA LEU A 162 0.98 4.93 -0.82
C LEU A 162 1.38 3.52 -1.24
N PHE A 163 0.62 2.51 -0.79
CA PHE A 163 0.84 1.12 -1.20
C PHE A 163 0.72 0.95 -2.71
N LEU A 164 -0.38 1.44 -3.30
CA LEU A 164 -0.63 1.35 -4.74
C LEU A 164 0.47 2.06 -5.55
N PHE A 165 0.91 3.24 -5.13
CA PHE A 165 1.99 3.97 -5.78
C PHE A 165 3.28 3.15 -5.84
N ILE A 166 3.71 2.54 -4.73
CA ILE A 166 4.97 1.78 -4.69
C ILE A 166 4.88 0.55 -5.62
N VAL A 167 3.72 -0.13 -5.63
CA VAL A 167 3.48 -1.26 -6.54
C VAL A 167 3.59 -0.81 -8.00
N MET A 168 2.91 0.29 -8.37
CA MET A 168 2.96 0.87 -9.73
C MET A 168 4.35 1.41 -10.10
N ALA A 169 5.12 1.93 -9.15
CA ALA A 169 6.49 2.39 -9.38
C ALA A 169 7.40 1.21 -9.80
N GLY A 170 7.17 0.01 -9.24
CA GLY A 170 7.83 -1.22 -9.67
C GLY A 170 7.57 -1.57 -11.13
N GLU A 171 6.33 -1.42 -11.59
CA GLU A 171 5.97 -1.61 -13.00
C GLU A 171 6.65 -0.58 -13.88
N GLY A 172 6.61 0.70 -13.48
CA GLY A 172 7.29 1.78 -14.19
C GLY A 172 8.78 1.46 -14.37
N LEU A 173 9.47 1.07 -13.29
CA LEU A 173 10.87 0.67 -13.35
C LEU A 173 11.10 -0.50 -14.32
N TYR A 174 10.22 -1.50 -14.33
CA TYR A 174 10.29 -2.58 -15.31
C TYR A 174 10.18 -2.08 -16.75
N LEU A 175 9.17 -1.25 -17.05
CA LEU A 175 8.91 -0.72 -18.39
C LEU A 175 10.07 0.13 -18.92
N TRP A 176 10.68 0.93 -18.03
CA TRP A 176 11.77 1.85 -18.38
C TRP A 176 13.13 1.16 -18.53
N THR A 177 13.45 0.18 -17.69
CA THR A 177 14.81 -0.36 -17.62
C THR A 177 14.99 -1.70 -18.32
N GLY A 178 13.89 -2.41 -18.64
CA GLY A 178 13.94 -3.76 -19.23
C GLY A 178 14.53 -4.80 -18.26
N GLY A 179 13.99 -6.02 -18.23
CA GLY A 179 14.50 -7.08 -17.35
C GLY A 179 13.48 -8.15 -17.04
N ASP A 180 13.77 -8.99 -16.04
CA ASP A 180 12.78 -9.96 -15.57
C ASP A 180 11.69 -9.23 -14.79
N PHE A 181 10.54 -9.13 -15.45
CA PHE A 181 9.34 -8.48 -14.99
C PHE A 181 8.94 -8.91 -13.57
N ARG A 182 8.96 -10.21 -13.28
CA ARG A 182 8.44 -10.76 -12.01
C ARG A 182 9.30 -10.41 -10.81
N HIS A 183 10.62 -10.42 -10.99
CA HIS A 183 11.53 -10.09 -9.90
C HIS A 183 11.37 -8.62 -9.46
N LYS A 184 11.25 -7.71 -10.43
CA LYS A 184 11.07 -6.27 -10.15
C LYS A 184 9.73 -5.99 -9.47
N MET A 185 8.68 -6.68 -9.88
CA MET A 185 7.37 -6.59 -9.22
C MET A 185 7.37 -7.14 -7.81
N ASN A 186 7.94 -8.32 -7.58
CA ASN A 186 8.01 -8.87 -6.23
C ASN A 186 8.83 -7.96 -5.29
N LEU A 187 9.87 -7.33 -5.81
CA LEU A 187 10.64 -6.33 -5.07
C LEU A 187 9.82 -5.08 -4.75
N SER A 188 8.94 -4.61 -5.65
CA SER A 188 8.07 -3.46 -5.38
C SER A 188 7.00 -3.77 -4.33
N PHE A 189 6.38 -4.95 -4.38
CA PHE A 189 5.46 -5.41 -3.33
C PHE A 189 6.15 -5.56 -1.97
N CYS A 190 7.38 -6.10 -1.97
CA CYS A 190 8.23 -6.17 -0.78
C CYS A 190 8.51 -4.78 -0.21
N ALA A 191 8.93 -3.83 -1.05
CA ALA A 191 9.17 -2.45 -0.65
C ALA A 191 7.89 -1.77 -0.12
N ALA A 192 6.75 -1.99 -0.78
CA ALA A 192 5.47 -1.45 -0.36
C ALA A 192 5.09 -1.94 1.04
N PHE A 193 5.26 -3.24 1.31
CA PHE A 193 5.05 -3.82 2.64
C PHE A 193 5.94 -3.17 3.69
N PHE A 194 7.25 -3.12 3.49
CA PHE A 194 8.18 -2.58 4.50
C PHE A 194 7.94 -1.09 4.75
N VAL A 195 7.66 -0.30 3.72
CA VAL A 195 7.34 1.13 3.87
C VAL A 195 6.04 1.30 4.67
N VAL A 196 4.97 0.58 4.33
CA VAL A 196 3.70 0.65 5.06
C VAL A 196 3.88 0.21 6.51
N LEU A 197 4.54 -0.92 6.75
CA LEU A 197 4.82 -1.43 8.10
C LEU A 197 5.63 -0.40 8.90
N PHE A 198 6.68 0.18 8.31
CA PHE A 198 7.50 1.19 8.97
C PHE A 198 6.71 2.44 9.33
N VAL A 199 5.93 3.00 8.40
CA VAL A 199 5.08 4.17 8.66
C VAL A 199 4.07 3.88 9.76
N VAL A 200 3.42 2.71 9.71
CA VAL A 200 2.49 2.28 10.78
C VAL A 200 3.23 2.21 12.11
N LEU A 201 4.37 1.52 12.18
CA LEU A 201 5.13 1.38 13.42
C LEU A 201 5.55 2.74 13.97
N LEU A 202 6.05 3.66 13.14
CA LEU A 202 6.37 5.03 13.57
C LEU A 202 5.16 5.73 14.19
N ILE A 203 4.01 5.72 13.52
CA ILE A 203 2.79 6.37 14.05
C ILE A 203 2.35 5.73 15.37
N ILE A 204 2.42 4.40 15.44
CA ILE A 204 2.08 3.64 16.64
C ILE A 204 3.02 3.99 17.79
N THR A 205 4.31 4.09 17.51
CA THR A 205 5.37 4.18 18.50
C THR A 205 5.58 5.62 18.97
N GLU A 206 5.50 6.59 18.07
CA GLU A 206 5.46 8.03 18.41
C GLU A 206 4.14 8.40 19.10
N GLY A 207 3.01 7.83 18.66
CA GLY A 207 1.71 8.02 19.31
C GLY A 207 1.68 7.46 20.74
N ASP A 208 2.21 6.27 20.95
CA ASP A 208 2.35 5.68 22.29
C ASP A 208 3.36 6.45 23.16
N ALA A 209 4.45 6.99 22.57
CA ALA A 209 5.41 7.83 23.27
C ALA A 209 4.82 9.19 23.67
N ALA A 210 3.96 9.78 22.85
CA ALA A 210 3.24 11.01 23.17
C ALA A 210 2.21 10.80 24.29
N ASP A 211 1.46 9.70 24.26
CA ASP A 211 0.51 9.33 25.32
C ASP A 211 1.23 9.03 26.65
N ALA A 212 2.45 8.48 26.61
CA ALA A 212 3.28 8.25 27.80
C ALA A 212 3.83 9.56 28.40
N LEU A 213 4.03 10.60 27.59
CA LEU A 213 4.45 11.94 28.05
C LEU A 213 3.29 12.71 28.69
N ASP A 214 2.06 12.56 28.20
CA ASP A 214 0.86 13.11 28.84
C ASP A 214 0.51 12.41 30.17
N GLY A 215 0.94 11.15 30.33
CA GLY A 215 0.89 10.41 31.60
C GLY A 215 1.92 10.84 32.66
N PHE A 216 2.87 11.71 32.30
CA PHE A 216 3.90 12.26 33.20
C PHE A 216 3.59 13.68 33.69
N VAL A 217 2.37 14.17 33.51
CA VAL A 217 1.89 15.33 34.26
C VAL A 217 1.42 14.82 35.62
N PRO A 218 2.11 15.16 36.74
CA PRO A 218 1.66 14.75 38.05
C PRO A 218 0.23 15.27 38.26
N GLU A 219 -0.67 14.39 38.70
CA GLU A 219 -2.05 14.72 39.05
C GLU A 219 -2.05 15.92 40.02
N GLY A 220 -2.26 17.12 39.49
CA GLY A 220 -2.15 18.33 40.31
C GLY A 220 -2.19 19.67 39.57
N VAL A 221 -1.92 19.74 38.26
CA VAL A 221 -1.91 21.04 37.55
C VAL A 221 -3.04 21.11 36.51
N GLY A 222 -4.15 21.69 36.96
CA GLY A 222 -5.32 22.18 36.24
C GLY A 222 -5.45 21.94 34.73
N LYS A 223 -6.44 21.10 34.37
CA LYS A 223 -6.99 20.83 33.02
C LYS A 223 -7.54 22.05 32.23
N ASN A 224 -7.21 23.30 32.59
CA ASN A 224 -7.88 24.49 32.05
C ASN A 224 -7.05 25.39 31.12
N LYS A 225 -5.96 24.92 30.50
CA LYS A 225 -5.14 25.79 29.62
C LYS A 225 -4.72 25.22 28.25
N LEU A 226 -5.34 24.14 27.75
CA LEU A 226 -5.03 23.62 26.41
C LEU A 226 -6.05 23.95 25.31
N ASN A 227 -7.14 24.66 25.63
CA ASN A 227 -8.18 25.04 24.65
C ASN A 227 -7.92 26.36 23.90
N LYS A 228 -6.67 26.82 23.72
CA LYS A 228 -6.41 28.11 23.04
C LYS A 228 -5.70 28.05 21.69
N TYR A 229 -5.36 26.87 21.18
CA TYR A 229 -4.80 26.72 19.83
C TYR A 229 -5.23 25.42 19.14
N ARG A 230 -6.54 25.22 19.01
CA ARG A 230 -7.14 24.39 17.95
C ARG A 230 -8.29 25.15 17.33
#